data_AF-A0A3S4M1T7-F1
#
_entry.id   AF-A0A3S4M1T7-F1
#
_cell.length_a   1.000
_cell.length_b   1.000
_cell.length_c   1.000
_cell.angle_alpha   90.00
_cell.angle_beta   90.00
_cell.angle_gamma   90.00
#
_symmetry.space_group_name_H-M   'P 1'
#
loop_
_entity.id
_entity.type
_entity.pdbx_description
1 polymer ?
#
loop_
_entity_poly.entity_id
_entity_poly.type
_entity_poly.pdbx_seq_one_letter_code
_entity_poly.pdbx_strand_id
1 'polypeptide(L)'
;MHGWTITASDDGVIEAHVEWTADGAALVRGKKYRYYSPAFRFTADGQVTRLSSAGLTNKPNLDLPALNSEENTMTVPVQIVTVLGLAATASADDAVKAIQQLKTSEQVALNRAENPDLTKFIPVETHQLALNRAETAEAQLSAIAIKEAEALVDGAIEAGKVAPANREMYLATCRSEDGRKQFAEFVKGAPVIVSKDPSDKKDPGGDGNTTLSDEDLAMCRQMGITQEEFLSVRKQEK
;
A
#
# COMPACT_ATOMS: atom_id res chain seq x y z
N MET A 1 -22.50 -71.32 -47.39
CA MET A 1 -21.03 -71.30 -47.28
C MET A 1 -20.71 -70.03 -46.54
N HIS A 2 -20.23 -70.11 -45.30
CA HIS A 2 -19.74 -68.91 -44.60
C HIS A 2 -18.23 -68.88 -44.81
N GLY A 3 -17.73 -67.77 -45.34
CA GLY A 3 -16.37 -67.62 -45.79
C GLY A 3 -15.69 -66.42 -45.14
N TRP A 4 -14.38 -66.50 -45.06
CA TRP A 4 -13.51 -65.39 -44.73
C TRP A 4 -12.56 -65.24 -45.92
N THR A 5 -12.59 -64.07 -46.54
CA THR A 5 -11.69 -63.73 -47.64
C THR A 5 -10.55 -62.91 -47.07
N ILE A 6 -9.32 -63.38 -47.25
CA ILE A 6 -8.12 -62.65 -46.83
C ILE A 6 -7.43 -62.10 -48.07
N THR A 7 -7.12 -60.82 -48.05
CA THR A 7 -6.28 -60.12 -49.03
C THR A 7 -5.03 -59.63 -48.32
N ALA A 8 -3.87 -59.76 -48.98
CA ALA A 8 -2.61 -59.21 -48.50
C ALA A 8 -2.14 -58.15 -49.49
N SER A 9 -1.86 -56.95 -49.01
CA SER A 9 -1.34 -55.83 -49.80
C SER A 9 0.18 -55.85 -49.82
N ASP A 10 0.78 -55.28 -50.88
CA ASP A 10 2.24 -55.26 -51.08
C ASP A 10 2.99 -54.52 -49.95
N ASP A 11 2.31 -53.64 -49.21
CA ASP A 11 2.84 -52.91 -48.05
C ASP A 11 2.86 -53.75 -46.75
N GLY A 12 2.58 -55.05 -46.83
CA GLY A 12 2.59 -55.97 -45.68
C GLY A 12 1.33 -55.94 -44.81
N VAL A 13 0.27 -55.26 -45.26
CA VAL A 13 -1.03 -55.22 -44.60
C VAL A 13 -1.84 -56.46 -44.97
N ILE A 14 -2.42 -57.14 -43.96
CA ILE A 14 -3.34 -58.26 -44.15
C ILE A 14 -4.75 -57.79 -43.81
N GLU A 15 -5.64 -57.80 -44.79
CA GLU A 15 -7.04 -57.46 -44.66
C GLU A 15 -7.89 -58.75 -44.68
N ALA A 16 -8.85 -58.85 -43.77
CA ALA A 16 -9.75 -59.99 -43.70
C ALA A 16 -11.21 -59.52 -43.76
N HIS A 17 -11.90 -59.90 -44.83
CA HIS A 17 -13.33 -59.75 -44.98
C HIS A 17 -14.01 -60.99 -44.40
N VAL A 18 -14.70 -60.81 -43.27
CA VAL A 18 -15.36 -61.91 -42.55
C VAL A 18 -16.87 -61.82 -42.76
N GLU A 19 -17.46 -62.85 -43.35
CA GLU A 19 -18.91 -63.02 -43.39
C GLU A 19 -19.36 -63.83 -42.18
N TRP A 20 -20.03 -63.17 -41.24
CA TRP A 20 -20.51 -63.80 -40.01
C TRP A 20 -21.78 -64.62 -40.26
N THR A 21 -21.88 -65.77 -39.59
CA THR A 21 -23.16 -66.46 -39.43
C THR A 21 -24.12 -65.63 -38.58
N ALA A 22 -25.43 -65.94 -38.62
CA ALA A 22 -26.40 -65.26 -37.77
C ALA A 22 -26.00 -65.31 -36.27
N ASP A 23 -25.56 -66.48 -35.81
CA ASP A 23 -25.09 -66.68 -34.43
C ASP A 23 -23.79 -65.91 -34.15
N GLY A 24 -22.83 -65.93 -35.07
CA GLY A 24 -21.58 -65.18 -34.94
C GLY A 24 -21.82 -63.68 -34.84
N ALA A 25 -22.69 -63.14 -35.71
CA ALA A 25 -23.06 -61.73 -35.68
C ALA A 25 -23.76 -61.34 -34.37
N ALA A 26 -24.59 -62.22 -33.80
CA ALA A 26 -25.22 -62.00 -32.50
C ALA A 26 -24.19 -61.92 -31.36
N LEU A 27 -23.15 -62.78 -31.37
CA LEU A 27 -22.08 -62.75 -30.38
C LEU A 27 -21.23 -61.47 -30.46
N VAL A 28 -20.92 -61.01 -31.68
CA VAL A 28 -20.18 -59.75 -31.91
C VAL A 28 -21.00 -58.55 -31.47
N ARG A 29 -22.27 -58.44 -31.90
CA ARG A 29 -23.17 -57.35 -31.47
C ARG A 29 -23.42 -57.37 -29.96
N GLY A 30 -23.53 -58.56 -29.38
CA GLY A 30 -23.67 -58.78 -27.95
C GLY A 30 -22.40 -58.49 -27.13
N LYS A 31 -21.33 -57.99 -27.77
CA LYS A 31 -20.04 -57.64 -27.16
C LYS A 31 -19.44 -58.78 -26.32
N LYS A 32 -19.64 -60.03 -26.75
CA LYS A 32 -19.20 -61.22 -26.01
C LYS A 32 -17.69 -61.48 -26.09
N TYR A 33 -17.01 -60.84 -27.04
CA TYR A 33 -15.57 -60.90 -27.23
C TYR A 33 -14.97 -59.49 -27.26
N ARG A 34 -13.90 -59.28 -26.50
CA ARG A 34 -13.21 -57.97 -26.41
C ARG A 34 -12.00 -57.85 -27.33
N TYR A 35 -11.36 -58.97 -27.66
CA TYR A 35 -10.10 -59.01 -28.39
C TYR A 35 -10.17 -59.97 -29.58
N TYR A 36 -9.24 -59.80 -30.51
CA TYR A 36 -8.89 -60.80 -31.51
C TYR A 36 -7.52 -61.40 -31.14
N SER A 37 -7.32 -62.68 -31.45
CA SER A 37 -6.08 -63.40 -31.17
C SER A 37 -5.60 -64.12 -32.43
N PRO A 38 -4.62 -63.57 -33.14
CA PRO A 38 -3.97 -64.24 -34.25
C PRO A 38 -3.02 -65.34 -33.75
N ALA A 39 -2.94 -66.43 -34.50
CA ALA A 39 -1.99 -67.51 -34.28
C ALA A 39 -0.99 -67.52 -35.44
N PHE A 40 0.29 -67.38 -35.11
CA PHE A 40 1.37 -67.35 -36.08
C PHE A 40 2.21 -68.64 -36.02
N ARG A 41 2.75 -69.06 -37.16
CA ARG A 41 3.88 -69.98 -37.20
C ARG A 41 5.16 -69.18 -37.19
N PHE A 42 6.10 -69.60 -36.36
CA PHE A 42 7.39 -68.96 -36.19
C PHE A 42 8.53 -69.99 -36.26
N THR A 43 9.72 -69.54 -36.64
CA THR A 43 10.94 -70.37 -36.62
C THR A 43 11.48 -70.49 -35.19
N ALA A 44 12.44 -71.39 -34.94
CA ALA A 44 13.06 -71.53 -33.62
C ALA A 44 13.69 -70.21 -33.10
N ASP A 45 14.10 -69.34 -34.01
CA ASP A 45 14.67 -68.01 -33.74
C ASP A 45 13.61 -66.92 -33.51
N GLY A 46 12.32 -67.27 -33.51
CA GLY A 46 11.21 -66.34 -33.25
C GLY A 46 10.74 -65.53 -34.45
N GLN A 47 11.23 -65.78 -35.67
CA GLN A 47 10.74 -65.07 -36.86
C GLN A 47 9.38 -65.59 -37.31
N VAL A 48 8.40 -64.70 -37.44
CA VAL A 48 7.04 -65.03 -37.93
C VAL A 48 7.09 -65.33 -39.42
N THR A 49 6.60 -66.51 -39.81
CA THR A 49 6.62 -67.00 -41.20
C THR A 49 5.24 -67.02 -41.85
N ARG A 50 4.18 -67.20 -41.05
CA ARG A 50 2.81 -67.30 -41.56
C ARG A 50 1.77 -67.02 -40.48
N LEU A 51 0.69 -66.32 -40.85
CA LEU A 51 -0.55 -66.30 -40.07
C LEU A 51 -1.34 -67.60 -40.32
N SER A 52 -1.58 -68.38 -39.27
CA SER A 52 -2.28 -69.67 -39.34
C SER A 52 -3.79 -69.53 -39.19
N SER A 53 -4.23 -68.68 -38.25
CA SER A 53 -5.63 -68.41 -37.97
C SER A 53 -5.77 -67.14 -37.13
N ALA A 54 -6.98 -66.60 -37.02
CA ALA A 54 -7.33 -65.58 -36.05
C ALA A 54 -8.73 -65.85 -35.49
N GLY A 55 -8.91 -65.67 -34.19
CA GLY A 55 -10.18 -65.89 -33.51
C GLY A 55 -10.54 -64.75 -32.56
N LEU A 56 -11.83 -64.56 -32.30
CA LEU A 56 -12.31 -63.63 -31.28
C LEU A 56 -12.23 -64.28 -29.89
N THR A 57 -11.67 -63.58 -28.91
CA THR A 57 -11.45 -64.10 -27.55
C THR A 57 -11.52 -63.00 -26.49
N ASN A 58 -11.69 -63.41 -25.24
CA ASN A 58 -11.57 -62.55 -24.07
C ASN A 58 -10.20 -62.65 -23.39
N LYS A 59 -9.38 -63.64 -23.76
CA LYS A 59 -8.00 -63.82 -23.31
C LYS A 59 -7.12 -64.04 -24.55
N PRO A 60 -6.55 -62.97 -25.13
CA PRO A 60 -5.72 -63.10 -26.32
C PRO A 60 -4.34 -63.68 -25.99
N ASN A 61 -3.70 -64.29 -26.98
CA ASN A 61 -2.35 -64.83 -26.85
C ASN A 61 -1.25 -63.74 -26.99
N LEU A 62 -1.62 -62.54 -27.41
CA LEU A 62 -0.77 -61.37 -27.58
C LEU A 62 -1.49 -60.13 -27.04
N ASP A 63 -0.73 -59.18 -26.50
CA ASP A 63 -1.27 -57.90 -26.03
C ASP A 63 -1.63 -56.99 -27.22
N LEU A 64 -2.84 -57.17 -27.74
CA LEU A 64 -3.37 -56.43 -28.89
C LEU A 64 -4.44 -55.42 -28.45
N PRO A 65 -4.61 -54.29 -29.19
CA PRO A 65 -5.64 -53.31 -28.89
C PRO A 65 -7.04 -53.96 -28.93
N ALA A 66 -7.92 -53.51 -28.04
CA ALA A 66 -9.29 -54.01 -27.98
C ALA A 66 -10.04 -53.66 -29.27
N LEU A 67 -10.85 -54.60 -29.78
CA LEU A 67 -11.58 -54.40 -31.05
C LEU A 67 -12.62 -53.27 -30.97
N ASN A 68 -13.06 -52.94 -29.75
CA ASN A 68 -13.97 -51.83 -29.45
C ASN A 68 -13.36 -50.97 -28.34
N SER A 69 -12.43 -50.07 -28.68
CA SER A 69 -11.98 -48.99 -27.80
C SER A 69 -12.43 -47.65 -28.38
N GLU A 70 -13.24 -46.92 -27.61
CA GLU A 70 -13.59 -45.54 -27.90
C GLU A 70 -12.48 -44.65 -27.29
N GLU A 71 -11.66 -44.05 -28.14
CA GLU A 71 -10.61 -43.13 -27.71
C GLU A 71 -11.23 -41.74 -27.45
N ASN A 72 -11.60 -41.49 -26.18
CA ASN A 72 -12.21 -40.22 -25.74
C ASN A 72 -11.13 -39.15 -25.46
N THR A 73 -10.19 -38.96 -26.37
CA THR A 73 -9.20 -37.87 -26.26
C THR A 73 -9.82 -36.61 -26.84
N MET A 74 -10.56 -35.86 -26.01
CA MET A 74 -11.09 -34.55 -26.36
C MET A 74 -9.94 -33.53 -26.39
N THR A 75 -9.18 -33.49 -27.48
CA THR A 75 -8.21 -32.42 -27.73
C THR A 75 -8.97 -31.15 -28.08
N VAL A 76 -8.57 -30.01 -27.52
CA VAL A 76 -9.08 -28.69 -27.94
C VAL A 76 -8.76 -28.51 -29.43
N PRO A 77 -9.68 -27.99 -30.26
CA PRO A 77 -9.40 -27.72 -31.66
C PRO A 77 -8.12 -26.88 -31.84
N VAL A 78 -7.22 -27.35 -32.71
CA VAL A 78 -5.88 -26.75 -32.94
C VAL A 78 -5.94 -25.25 -33.24
N GLN A 79 -7.04 -24.78 -33.84
CA GLN A 79 -7.28 -23.37 -34.12
C GLN A 79 -7.34 -22.51 -32.84
N ILE A 80 -7.95 -23.01 -31.77
CA ILE A 80 -8.10 -22.28 -30.50
C ILE A 80 -6.77 -22.19 -29.78
N VAL A 81 -6.03 -23.31 -29.68
CA VAL A 81 -4.69 -23.29 -29.06
C VAL A 81 -3.70 -22.43 -29.87
N THR A 82 -3.83 -22.38 -31.20
CA THR A 82 -3.03 -21.48 -32.05
C THR A 82 -3.33 -20.01 -31.75
N VAL A 83 -4.62 -19.63 -31.68
CA VAL A 83 -5.02 -18.24 -31.35
C VAL A 83 -4.60 -17.86 -29.93
N LEU A 84 -4.63 -18.80 -28.98
CA LEU A 84 -4.15 -18.59 -27.61
C LEU A 84 -2.62 -18.63 -27.46
N GLY A 85 -1.87 -18.93 -28.53
CA GLY A 85 -0.41 -19.06 -28.48
C GLY A 85 0.10 -20.28 -27.71
N LEU A 86 -0.73 -21.31 -27.56
CA LEU A 86 -0.42 -22.56 -26.85
C LEU A 86 0.03 -23.65 -27.83
N ALA A 87 0.73 -24.66 -27.30
CA ALA A 87 1.16 -25.83 -28.09
C ALA A 87 -0.05 -26.63 -28.62
N ALA A 88 0.12 -27.32 -29.76
CA ALA A 88 -0.93 -28.15 -30.35
C ALA A 88 -1.36 -29.34 -29.47
N THR A 89 -0.52 -29.72 -28.50
CA THR A 89 -0.79 -30.76 -27.50
C THR A 89 -1.31 -30.19 -26.18
N ALA A 90 -1.63 -28.90 -26.12
CA ALA A 90 -2.10 -28.27 -24.90
C ALA A 90 -3.46 -28.84 -24.47
N SER A 91 -3.60 -29.02 -23.16
CA SER A 91 -4.83 -29.56 -22.59
C SER A 91 -5.94 -28.51 -22.56
N ALA A 92 -7.17 -28.95 -22.31
CA ALA A 92 -8.29 -28.03 -22.08
C ALA A 92 -8.03 -27.07 -20.90
N ASP A 93 -7.35 -27.54 -19.85
CA ASP A 93 -7.03 -26.72 -18.68
C ASP A 93 -6.03 -25.60 -19.00
N ASP A 94 -5.08 -25.86 -19.90
CA ASP A 94 -4.11 -24.84 -20.33
C ASP A 94 -4.79 -23.74 -21.15
N ALA A 95 -5.75 -24.13 -22.01
CA ALA A 95 -6.56 -23.17 -22.75
C ALA A 95 -7.42 -22.29 -21.82
N VAL A 96 -8.03 -22.88 -20.79
CA VAL A 96 -8.82 -22.13 -19.78
C VAL A 96 -7.93 -21.14 -19.02
N LYS A 97 -6.73 -21.53 -18.61
CA LYS A 97 -5.78 -20.62 -17.95
C LYS A 97 -5.37 -19.46 -18.84
N ALA A 98 -5.06 -19.71 -20.11
CA ALA A 98 -4.72 -18.64 -21.06
C ALA A 98 -5.88 -17.65 -21.27
N ILE A 99 -7.12 -18.14 -21.38
CA ILE A 99 -8.31 -17.30 -21.48
C ILE A 99 -8.51 -16.44 -20.23
N GLN A 100 -8.31 -17.00 -19.04
CA GLN A 100 -8.41 -16.25 -17.78
C GLN A 100 -7.35 -15.14 -17.68
N GLN A 101 -6.13 -15.42 -18.14
CA GLN A 101 -5.07 -14.41 -18.21
C GLN A 101 -5.43 -13.27 -19.18
N LEU A 102 -5.96 -13.59 -20.36
CA LEU A 102 -6.41 -12.58 -21.31
C LEU A 102 -7.50 -11.67 -20.71
N LYS A 103 -8.52 -12.27 -20.08
CA LYS A 103 -9.60 -11.51 -19.42
C LYS A 103 -9.06 -10.60 -18.30
N THR A 104 -8.09 -11.09 -17.53
CA THR A 104 -7.45 -10.29 -16.47
C THR A 104 -6.67 -9.13 -17.07
N SER A 105 -5.92 -9.37 -18.16
CA SER A 105 -5.14 -8.33 -18.83
C SER A 105 -6.04 -7.26 -19.47
N GLU A 106 -7.17 -7.65 -20.05
CA GLU A 106 -8.19 -6.75 -20.59
C GLU A 106 -8.79 -5.89 -19.48
N GLN A 107 -9.14 -6.48 -18.33
CA GLN A 107 -9.66 -5.73 -17.19
C GLN A 107 -8.62 -4.71 -16.66
N VAL A 108 -7.35 -5.09 -16.58
CA VAL A 108 -6.27 -4.17 -16.19
C VAL A 108 -6.06 -3.07 -17.23
N ALA A 109 -6.21 -3.37 -18.52
CA ALA A 109 -6.11 -2.39 -19.60
C ALA A 109 -7.30 -1.43 -19.61
N LEU A 110 -8.52 -1.92 -19.40
CA LEU A 110 -9.74 -1.11 -19.27
C LEU A 110 -9.64 -0.18 -18.06
N ASN A 111 -9.16 -0.69 -16.91
CA ASN A 111 -8.92 0.14 -15.72
C ASN A 111 -7.83 1.22 -15.94
N ARG A 112 -6.95 1.04 -16.92
CA ARG A 112 -5.97 2.07 -17.33
C ARG A 112 -6.49 2.99 -18.43
N ALA A 113 -7.37 2.51 -19.29
CA ALA A 113 -7.95 3.24 -20.43
C ALA A 113 -9.15 4.10 -20.02
N GLU A 114 -9.86 3.73 -18.96
CA GLU A 114 -10.72 4.65 -18.22
C GLU A 114 -9.81 5.69 -17.56
N ASN A 115 -9.69 6.87 -18.20
CA ASN A 115 -9.11 8.07 -17.61
C ASN A 115 -9.57 8.17 -16.15
N PRO A 116 -8.70 7.93 -15.15
CA PRO A 116 -9.11 8.02 -13.77
C PRO A 116 -9.56 9.46 -13.56
N ASP A 117 -10.85 9.61 -13.28
CA ASP A 117 -11.50 10.90 -13.05
C ASP A 117 -10.64 11.71 -12.09
N LEU A 118 -10.05 12.81 -12.58
CA LEU A 118 -9.11 13.63 -11.83
C LEU A 118 -9.75 14.28 -10.59
N THR A 119 -11.09 14.24 -10.49
CA THR A 119 -11.82 14.64 -9.28
C THR A 119 -11.84 13.55 -8.20
N LYS A 120 -11.55 12.29 -8.55
CA LYS A 120 -11.52 11.13 -7.64
C LYS A 120 -10.13 10.57 -7.43
N PHE A 121 -9.22 10.74 -8.40
CA PHE A 121 -7.88 10.19 -8.37
C PHE A 121 -6.85 11.25 -8.78
N ILE A 122 -6.02 11.65 -7.82
CA ILE A 122 -4.91 12.58 -8.05
C ILE A 122 -3.62 11.76 -8.14
N PRO A 123 -2.77 11.98 -9.17
CA PRO A 123 -1.45 11.34 -9.24
C PRO A 123 -0.63 11.59 -7.97
N VAL A 124 0.06 10.56 -7.48
CA VAL A 124 0.87 10.64 -6.25
C VAL A 124 1.88 11.78 -6.31
N GLU A 125 2.49 12.01 -7.47
CA GLU A 125 3.42 13.12 -7.70
C GLU A 125 2.77 14.49 -7.50
N THR A 126 1.52 14.67 -7.95
CA THR A 126 0.77 15.93 -7.77
C THR A 126 0.35 16.12 -6.32
N HIS A 127 -0.09 15.05 -5.64
CA HIS A 127 -0.39 15.08 -4.22
C HIS A 127 0.84 15.41 -3.38
N GLN A 128 1.98 14.78 -3.67
CA GLN A 128 3.24 15.03 -2.97
C GLN A 128 3.75 16.46 -3.22
N LEU A 129 3.61 16.99 -4.44
CA LEU A 129 3.89 18.40 -4.73
C LEU A 129 2.99 19.34 -3.93
N ALA A 130 1.70 19.03 -3.80
CA ALA A 130 0.75 19.81 -3.02
C ALA A 130 1.11 19.80 -1.52
N LEU A 131 1.45 18.63 -0.96
CA LEU A 131 1.92 18.51 0.42
C LEU A 131 3.18 19.33 0.67
N ASN A 132 4.20 19.21 -0.19
CA ASN A 132 5.45 19.97 -0.03
C ASN A 132 5.20 21.49 -0.05
N ARG A 133 4.27 21.96 -0.90
CA ARG A 133 3.88 23.38 -0.93
C ARG A 133 3.11 23.79 0.31
N ALA A 134 2.21 22.95 0.83
CA ALA A 134 1.48 23.20 2.07
C ALA A 134 2.43 23.28 3.27
N GLU A 135 3.33 22.31 3.43
CA GLU A 135 4.35 22.30 4.49
C GLU A 135 5.25 23.54 4.42
N THR A 136 5.67 23.94 3.21
CA THR A 136 6.48 25.16 3.02
C THR A 136 5.69 26.41 3.42
N ALA A 137 4.42 26.51 3.04
CA ALA A 137 3.57 27.64 3.38
C ALA A 137 3.29 27.70 4.90
N GLU A 138 3.02 26.58 5.55
CA GLU A 138 2.82 26.48 7.00
C GLU A 138 4.10 26.87 7.77
N ALA A 139 5.27 26.43 7.30
CA ALA A 139 6.55 26.83 7.87
C ALA A 139 6.79 28.34 7.71
N GLN A 140 6.46 28.93 6.57
CA GLN A 140 6.56 30.38 6.35
C GLN A 140 5.59 31.17 7.23
N LEU A 141 4.33 30.72 7.34
CA LEU A 141 3.32 31.35 8.19
C LEU A 141 3.70 31.30 9.67
N SER A 142 4.21 30.16 10.15
CA SER A 142 4.69 30.05 11.54
C SER A 142 5.87 30.98 11.81
N ALA A 143 6.81 31.12 10.86
CA ALA A 143 7.93 32.06 10.98
C ALA A 143 7.48 33.53 11.00
N ILE A 144 6.51 33.91 10.17
CA ILE A 144 5.90 35.26 10.21
C ILE A 144 5.24 35.50 11.56
N ALA A 145 4.47 34.52 12.03
CA ALA A 145 3.77 34.62 13.30
C ALA A 145 4.74 34.81 14.47
N ILE A 146 5.86 34.08 14.52
CA ILE A 146 6.90 34.27 15.54
C ILE A 146 7.47 35.69 15.49
N LYS A 147 7.82 36.20 14.30
CA LYS A 147 8.35 37.56 14.12
C LYS A 147 7.37 38.64 14.56
N GLU A 148 6.09 38.47 14.27
CA GLU A 148 5.04 39.39 14.73
C GLU A 148 4.92 39.40 16.25
N ALA A 149 4.98 38.24 16.90
CA ALA A 149 4.97 38.14 18.36
C ALA A 149 6.20 38.83 18.99
N GLU A 150 7.38 38.62 18.41
CA GLU A 150 8.61 39.30 18.83
C GLU A 150 8.52 40.81 18.68
N ALA A 151 8.09 41.30 17.53
CA ALA A 151 7.94 42.73 17.27
C ALA A 151 6.93 43.40 18.23
N LEU A 152 5.84 42.72 18.58
CA LEU A 152 4.83 43.24 19.50
C LEU A 152 5.40 43.38 20.92
N VAL A 153 6.12 42.36 21.40
CA VAL A 153 6.76 42.39 22.74
C VAL A 153 7.90 43.41 22.78
N ASP A 154 8.74 43.45 21.75
CA ASP A 154 9.86 44.39 21.68
C ASP A 154 9.36 45.84 21.60
N GLY A 155 8.32 46.12 20.83
CA GLY A 155 7.67 47.43 20.81
C GLY A 155 7.08 47.83 22.17
N ALA A 156 6.53 46.89 22.93
CA ALA A 156 6.03 47.14 24.28
C ALA A 156 7.15 47.41 25.31
N ILE A 157 8.32 46.79 25.13
CA ILE A 157 9.53 47.04 25.92
C ILE A 157 10.11 48.41 25.60
N GLU A 158 10.21 48.78 24.32
CA GLU A 158 10.68 50.10 23.89
C GLU A 158 9.80 51.24 24.43
N ALA A 159 8.49 51.01 24.47
CA ALA A 159 7.50 51.91 25.04
C ALA A 159 7.53 51.95 26.59
N GLY A 160 8.36 51.15 27.25
CA GLY A 160 8.49 51.09 28.71
C GLY A 160 7.27 50.51 29.43
N LYS A 161 6.33 49.91 28.69
CA LYS A 161 5.10 49.30 29.24
C LYS A 161 5.32 47.88 29.76
N VAL A 162 6.38 47.22 29.28
CA VAL A 162 6.80 45.90 29.71
C VAL A 162 8.26 45.97 30.16
N ALA A 163 8.54 45.42 31.35
CA ALA A 163 9.91 45.30 31.83
C ALA A 163 10.70 44.27 31.00
N PRO A 164 11.96 44.55 30.61
CA PRO A 164 12.79 43.60 29.87
C PRO A 164 12.92 42.21 30.54
N ALA A 165 12.88 42.16 31.87
CA ALA A 165 12.92 40.92 32.65
C ALA A 165 11.73 39.98 32.36
N ASN A 166 10.58 40.52 31.95
CA ASN A 166 9.37 39.75 31.68
C ASN A 166 9.19 39.40 30.19
N ARG A 167 10.18 39.72 29.34
CA ARG A 167 10.12 39.51 27.88
C ARG A 167 9.75 38.09 27.50
N GLU A 168 10.41 37.10 28.11
CA GLU A 168 10.20 35.68 27.78
C GLU A 168 8.80 35.19 28.16
N MET A 169 8.24 35.67 29.28
CA MET A 169 6.87 35.37 29.72
C MET A 169 5.83 35.90 28.72
N TYR A 170 6.00 37.14 28.26
CA TYR A 170 5.07 37.74 27.29
C TYR A 170 5.24 37.17 25.88
N LEU A 171 6.46 36.78 25.48
CA LEU A 171 6.67 36.02 24.24
C LEU A 171 5.99 34.66 24.28
N ALA A 172 6.08 33.93 25.39
CA ALA A 172 5.39 32.66 25.56
C ALA A 172 3.87 32.81 25.42
N THR A 173 3.32 33.91 25.95
CA THR A 173 1.89 34.24 25.83
C THR A 173 1.51 34.63 24.40
N CYS A 174 2.35 35.38 23.70
CA CYS A 174 2.13 35.81 22.31
C CYS A 174 2.35 34.71 21.26
N ARG A 175 2.69 33.48 21.66
CA ARG A 175 2.78 32.34 20.72
C ARG A 175 1.42 31.90 20.20
N SER A 176 0.35 32.10 20.96
CA SER A 176 -1.02 31.88 20.49
C SER A 176 -1.59 33.15 19.84
N GLU A 177 -2.48 32.98 18.86
CA GLU A 177 -3.13 34.10 18.18
C GLU A 177 -3.99 34.92 19.16
N ASP A 178 -4.70 34.25 20.08
CA ASP A 178 -5.49 34.90 21.12
C ASP A 178 -4.62 35.64 22.14
N GLY A 179 -3.46 35.08 22.49
CA GLY A 179 -2.50 35.72 23.39
C GLY A 179 -1.90 37.00 22.80
N ARG A 180 -1.72 37.08 21.48
CA ARG A 180 -1.31 38.33 20.80
C ARG A 180 -2.38 39.41 20.89
N LYS A 181 -3.66 39.05 20.71
CA LYS A 181 -4.78 40.00 20.82
C LYS A 181 -4.89 40.53 22.24
N GLN A 182 -4.85 39.65 23.23
CA GLN A 182 -4.88 40.01 24.65
C GLN A 182 -3.68 40.88 25.05
N PHE A 183 -2.49 40.56 24.57
CA PHE A 183 -1.29 41.35 24.84
C PHE A 183 -1.35 42.73 24.14
N ALA A 184 -1.84 42.80 22.90
CA ALA A 184 -2.06 44.08 22.21
C ALA A 184 -3.07 44.98 22.95
N GLU A 185 -4.14 44.41 23.53
CA GLU A 185 -5.09 45.15 24.37
C GLU A 185 -4.45 45.59 25.70
N PHE A 186 -3.68 44.71 26.34
CA PHE A 186 -2.93 45.04 27.55
C PHE A 186 -1.97 46.22 27.30
N VAL A 187 -1.23 46.22 26.19
CA VAL A 187 -0.33 47.32 25.83
C VAL A 187 -1.07 48.64 25.62
N LYS A 188 -2.35 48.65 25.21
CA LYS A 188 -3.14 49.89 25.11
C LYS A 188 -3.46 50.51 26.47
N GLY A 189 -3.78 49.68 27.47
CA GLY A 189 -4.15 50.12 28.82
C GLY A 189 -3.00 50.21 29.83
N ALA A 190 -1.83 49.63 29.52
CA ALA A 190 -0.72 49.56 30.45
C ALA A 190 -0.04 50.94 30.66
N PRO A 191 0.18 51.37 31.92
CA PRO A 191 0.99 52.54 32.22
C PRO A 191 2.46 52.28 31.88
N VAL A 192 3.25 53.34 31.74
CA VAL A 192 4.72 53.21 31.59
C VAL A 192 5.28 52.78 32.95
N ILE A 193 5.80 51.55 33.03
CA ILE A 193 6.35 50.95 34.25
C ILE A 193 7.85 51.22 34.33
N VAL A 194 8.51 51.37 33.18
CA VAL A 194 9.95 51.64 33.08
C VAL A 194 10.16 53.04 32.55
N SER A 195 10.43 53.99 33.46
CA SER A 195 10.89 55.33 33.12
C SER A 195 12.33 55.27 32.60
N LYS A 196 12.60 55.92 31.45
CA LYS A 196 13.97 56.08 30.92
C LYS A 196 14.79 57.17 31.65
N ASP A 197 14.16 57.90 32.58
CA ASP A 197 14.84 58.83 33.48
C ASP A 197 15.45 58.07 34.67
N PRO A 198 16.77 58.21 34.92
CA PRO A 198 17.46 57.47 35.99
C PRO A 198 17.10 57.92 37.41
N SER A 199 16.19 58.88 37.58
CA SER A 199 15.82 59.47 38.89
C SER A 199 14.61 58.83 39.58
N ASP A 200 13.86 57.92 38.94
CA ASP A 200 12.67 57.29 39.54
C ASP A 200 12.85 55.78 39.80
N LYS A 201 14.00 55.39 40.35
CA LYS A 201 14.18 54.04 40.89
C LYS A 201 13.60 53.97 42.30
N LYS A 202 12.36 53.51 42.44
CA LYS A 202 11.92 52.86 43.68
C LYS A 202 12.31 51.38 43.58
N ASP A 203 13.54 51.05 43.98
CA ASP A 203 14.02 49.66 44.02
C ASP A 203 13.23 48.85 45.06
N PRO A 204 12.63 47.71 44.70
CA PRO A 204 12.21 46.73 45.69
C PRO A 204 13.43 45.87 46.04
N GLY A 205 14.12 46.26 47.11
CA GLY A 205 15.15 45.45 47.75
C GLY A 205 16.58 45.77 47.29
N GLY A 206 17.14 46.86 47.78
CA GLY A 206 18.56 47.18 47.67
C GLY A 206 19.08 47.71 49.00
N ASP A 207 19.97 46.95 49.63
CA ASP A 207 20.58 47.28 50.90
C ASP A 207 21.50 48.51 50.77
N GLY A 208 21.22 49.57 51.53
CA GLY A 208 22.17 50.63 51.89
C GLY A 208 22.47 51.73 50.86
N ASN A 209 21.64 52.80 50.81
CA ASN A 209 22.16 54.18 50.75
C ASN A 209 21.10 55.26 51.12
N THR A 210 21.15 55.73 52.37
CA THR A 210 21.07 57.15 52.82
C THR A 210 20.23 58.19 52.06
N THR A 211 18.97 57.90 51.71
CA THR A 211 17.97 58.96 51.49
C THR A 211 16.66 58.60 52.18
N LEU A 212 16.22 59.48 53.09
CA LEU A 212 14.97 59.33 53.84
C LEU A 212 13.80 59.51 52.86
N SER A 213 12.82 58.58 52.84
CA SER A 213 11.62 58.75 52.03
C SER A 213 10.76 59.89 52.59
N ASP A 214 9.85 60.44 51.77
CA ASP A 214 8.93 61.50 52.21
C ASP A 214 8.06 61.08 53.41
N GLU A 215 7.79 59.77 53.56
CA GLU A 215 7.11 59.23 54.73
C GLU A 215 8.00 59.25 56.00
N ASP A 216 9.30 58.95 55.86
CA ASP A 216 10.27 59.00 56.96
C ASP A 216 10.47 60.44 57.47
N LEU A 217 10.46 61.43 56.57
CA LEU A 217 10.54 62.85 56.91
C LEU A 217 9.29 63.37 57.63
N ALA A 218 8.11 62.87 57.27
CA ALA A 218 6.86 63.19 57.95
C ALA A 218 6.84 62.61 59.38
N MET A 219 7.34 61.39 59.56
CA MET A 219 7.45 60.75 60.87
C MET A 219 8.41 61.50 61.80
N CYS A 220 9.56 61.95 61.28
CA CYS A 220 10.52 62.77 62.05
C CYS A 220 9.90 64.10 62.53
N ARG A 221 9.10 64.76 61.68
CA ARG A 221 8.38 65.99 62.04
C ARG A 221 7.29 65.77 63.09
N GLN A 222 6.60 64.62 63.04
CA GLN A 222 5.50 64.31 63.94
C GLN A 222 5.97 63.79 65.31
N MET A 223 7.14 63.13 65.36
CA MET A 223 7.76 62.62 66.59
C MET A 223 8.73 63.62 67.22
N GLY A 224 9.09 64.71 66.54
CA GLY A 224 9.99 65.75 67.04
C GLY A 224 11.46 65.32 67.11
N ILE A 225 11.84 64.28 66.36
CA ILE A 225 13.18 63.66 66.38
C ILE A 225 13.97 64.19 65.17
N THR A 226 15.27 64.44 65.34
CA THR A 226 16.11 64.93 64.24
C THR A 226 16.41 63.82 63.23
N GLN A 227 16.67 64.19 61.97
CA GLN A 227 16.99 63.22 60.90
C GLN A 227 18.21 62.34 61.23
N GLU A 228 19.17 62.91 61.96
CA GLU A 228 20.39 62.22 62.39
C GLU A 228 20.11 61.17 63.48
N GLU A 229 19.20 61.47 64.41
CA GLU A 229 18.76 60.54 65.44
C GLU A 229 17.96 59.37 64.83
N PHE A 230 17.07 59.64 63.87
CA PHE A 230 16.29 58.60 63.18
C PHE A 230 17.19 57.62 62.39
N LEU A 231 18.25 58.14 61.75
CA LEU A 231 19.23 57.31 61.04
C LEU A 231 20.12 56.48 61.98
N SER A 232 20.34 56.93 63.22
CA SER A 232 21.16 56.20 64.19
C SER A 232 20.40 55.01 64.82
N VAL A 233 19.11 55.18 65.13
CA VAL A 233 18.24 54.09 65.63
C VAL A 233 18.08 53.00 64.57
N ARG A 234 17.85 53.39 63.32
CA ARG A 234 17.66 52.45 62.21
C ARG A 234 18.91 51.63 61.86
N LYS A 235 20.11 52.09 62.27
CA LYS A 235 21.37 51.35 62.16
C LYS A 235 21.58 50.35 63.30
N GLN A 236 20.92 50.52 64.44
CA GLN A 236 21.04 49.62 65.60
C GLN A 236 20.08 48.42 65.54
N GLU A 237 19.03 48.46 64.71
CA GLU A 237 18.08 47.35 64.51
C GLU A 237 18.50 46.32 63.43
N LYS A 238 19.77 46.34 63.00
CA LYS A 238 20.35 45.31 62.12
C LYS A 238 21.22 44.32 62.89
#